data_AF-A0A350QGA0-F1
#
_entry.id   AF-A0A350QGA0-F1
#
_cell.length_a   1.000
_cell.length_b   1.000
_cell.length_c   1.000
_cell.angle_alpha   90.00
_cell.angle_beta   90.00
_cell.angle_gamma   90.00
#
_symmetry.space_group_name_H-M   'P 1'
#
loop_
_entity.id
_entity.type
_entity.pdbx_description
1 polymer ?
#
loop_
_entity_poly.entity_id
_entity_poly.type
_entity_poly.pdbx_seq_one_letter_code
_entity_poly.pdbx_strand_id
1 'polypeptide(L)'
;CMTNIGHFRAAGKLLDKYKGQLPTRLWIAPPTKMDQAQLTEEGYYSIFGKVGARTEMPGCSLCMGNQARVAENSTVVSTSTRNFPNRLGQGANVYLASAELAAVASIIGKLPTVAEYLEYAKQIDATAADTYRYLNFHRMEQYTKKADNVIIQQAV
;
A
#
# COMPACT_ATOMS: atom_id res chain seq x y z
N CYS A 1 -8.54 3.33 1.09
CA CYS A 1 -9.48 3.07 2.21
C CYS A 1 -9.74 1.58 2.43
N MET A 2 -9.69 0.72 1.41
CA MET A 2 -9.73 -0.74 1.59
C MET A 2 -8.45 -1.29 2.26
N THR A 3 -7.38 -0.50 2.27
CA THR A 3 -6.09 -0.87 2.83
C THR A 3 -5.88 -0.24 4.22
N ASN A 4 -5.05 -0.90 5.02
CA ASN A 4 -4.50 -0.49 6.32
C ASN A 4 -2.98 -0.70 6.27
N ILE A 5 -2.25 -0.25 7.29
CA ILE A 5 -0.77 -0.32 7.33
C ILE A 5 -0.19 -1.72 7.07
N GLY A 6 -0.86 -2.79 7.51
CA GLY A 6 -0.35 -4.16 7.38
C GLY A 6 -0.17 -4.58 5.93
N HIS A 7 -1.06 -4.15 5.04
CA HIS A 7 -0.95 -4.41 3.60
C HIS A 7 0.28 -3.76 2.97
N PHE A 8 0.67 -2.57 3.43
CA PHE A 8 1.88 -1.90 2.96
C PHE A 8 3.14 -2.58 3.47
N ARG A 9 3.14 -3.07 4.72
CA ARG A 9 4.24 -3.88 5.25
C ARG A 9 4.39 -5.19 4.47
N ALA A 10 3.28 -5.88 4.19
CA ALA A 10 3.28 -7.12 3.43
C ALA A 10 3.88 -6.90 2.03
N ALA A 11 3.40 -5.88 1.32
CA ALA A 11 3.96 -5.49 0.02
C ALA A 11 5.45 -5.13 0.13
N GLY A 12 5.83 -4.33 1.12
CA GLY A 12 7.21 -3.94 1.36
C GLY A 12 8.15 -5.14 1.59
N LYS A 13 7.76 -6.10 2.42
CA LYS A 13 8.56 -7.32 2.67
C LYS A 13 8.76 -8.18 1.42
N LEU A 14 7.77 -8.24 0.54
CA LEU A 14 7.92 -8.91 -0.76
C LEU A 14 8.87 -8.14 -1.67
N LEU A 15 8.72 -6.81 -1.73
CA LEU A 15 9.52 -5.93 -2.59
C LEU A 15 10.99 -5.84 -2.17
N ASP A 16 11.29 -5.91 -0.87
CA ASP A 16 12.66 -5.85 -0.36
C ASP A 16 13.55 -7.00 -0.85
N LYS A 17 12.94 -8.15 -1.14
CA LYS A 17 13.64 -9.32 -1.69
C LYS A 17 13.87 -9.20 -3.19
N TYR A 18 13.15 -8.31 -3.88
CA TYR A 18 13.32 -8.09 -5.29
C TYR A 18 14.54 -7.19 -5.55
N LYS A 19 15.45 -7.66 -6.40
CA LYS A 19 16.66 -6.92 -6.75
C LYS A 19 16.45 -6.14 -8.03
N GLY A 20 16.44 -4.82 -7.93
CA GLY A 20 16.34 -3.90 -9.06
C GLY A 20 15.00 -3.16 -9.12
N GLN A 21 14.75 -2.51 -10.25
CA GLN A 21 13.49 -1.80 -10.51
C GLN A 21 12.43 -2.76 -11.04
N LEU A 22 11.19 -2.58 -10.60
CA LEU A 22 10.08 -3.44 -11.04
C LEU A 22 9.87 -3.37 -12.55
N PRO A 23 9.45 -4.48 -13.19
CA PRO A 23 9.04 -4.47 -14.59
C PRO A 23 7.70 -3.73 -14.81
N THR A 24 7.02 -3.34 -13.72
CA THR A 24 5.73 -2.65 -13.74
C THR A 24 5.83 -1.26 -13.10
N ARG A 25 4.88 -0.39 -13.45
CA ARG A 25 4.72 0.89 -12.76
C ARG A 25 3.88 0.71 -11.50
N LEU A 26 4.55 0.58 -10.35
CA LEU A 26 3.88 0.45 -9.05
C LEU A 26 3.54 1.82 -8.44
N TRP A 27 2.31 1.96 -7.96
CA TRP A 27 1.84 3.14 -7.21
C TRP A 27 1.50 2.75 -5.77
N ILE A 28 2.05 3.48 -4.81
CA ILE A 28 1.85 3.26 -3.37
C ILE A 28 1.24 4.51 -2.77
N ALA A 29 0.00 4.41 -2.26
CA ALA A 29 -0.72 5.53 -1.64
C ALA A 29 -1.25 5.11 -0.26
N PRO A 30 -0.56 5.45 0.84
CA PRO A 30 -1.07 5.20 2.19
C PRO A 30 -2.41 5.91 2.43
N PRO A 31 -3.33 5.35 3.23
CA PRO A 31 -4.65 5.94 3.42
C PRO A 31 -4.62 7.19 4.31
N THR A 32 -3.66 7.30 5.25
CA THR A 32 -3.53 8.46 6.14
C THR A 32 -2.09 8.93 6.30
N LYS A 33 -1.90 10.14 6.81
CA LYS A 33 -0.58 10.67 7.19
C LYS A 33 0.08 9.86 8.31
N MET A 34 -0.72 9.24 9.18
CA MET A 34 -0.22 8.40 10.27
C MET A 34 0.37 7.10 9.74
N ASP A 35 -0.28 6.47 8.75
CA ASP A 35 0.28 5.29 8.07
C ASP A 35 1.57 5.65 7.33
N GLN A 36 1.58 6.76 6.59
CA GLN A 36 2.79 7.23 5.92
C GLN A 36 3.94 7.48 6.89
N ALA A 37 3.69 8.15 8.02
CA ALA A 37 4.70 8.43 9.03
C ALA A 37 5.29 7.15 9.60
N GLN A 38 4.43 6.20 10.02
CA GLN A 38 4.89 4.92 10.58
C GLN A 38 5.67 4.09 9.54
N LEU A 39 5.19 4.03 8.29
CA LEU A 39 5.90 3.31 7.22
C LEU A 39 7.26 3.95 6.89
N THR A 40 7.38 5.26 7.06
CA THR A 40 8.65 5.98 6.88
C THR A 40 9.60 5.67 8.03
N GLU A 41 9.11 5.73 9.28
CA GLU A 41 9.86 5.39 10.49
C GLU A 41 10.40 3.95 10.47
N GLU A 42 9.59 3.01 9.98
CA GLU A 42 9.97 1.61 9.83
C GLU A 42 10.83 1.32 8.57
N GLY A 43 11.13 2.33 7.75
CA GLY A 43 12.02 2.22 6.59
C GLY A 43 11.40 1.67 5.30
N TYR A 44 10.10 1.37 5.28
CA TYR A 44 9.41 0.84 4.08
C TYR A 44 9.45 1.78 2.88
N TYR A 45 9.51 3.10 3.11
CA TYR A 45 9.66 4.08 2.03
C TYR A 45 10.99 3.92 1.27
N SER A 46 12.07 3.50 1.94
CA SER A 46 13.34 3.20 1.25
C SER A 46 13.18 1.99 0.34
N ILE A 47 12.48 0.95 0.80
CA ILE A 47 12.18 -0.25 0.00
C ILE A 47 11.38 0.13 -1.25
N PHE A 48 10.30 0.91 -1.11
CA PHE A 48 9.50 1.37 -2.24
C PHE A 48 10.33 2.19 -3.25
N GLY A 49 11.22 3.06 -2.76
CA GLY A 49 12.13 3.84 -3.60
C GLY A 49 13.12 2.97 -4.38
N LYS A 50 13.74 1.97 -3.71
CA LYS A 50 14.72 1.06 -4.33
C LYS A 50 14.15 0.30 -5.52
N VAL A 51 12.89 -0.11 -5.42
CA VAL A 51 12.20 -0.86 -6.48
C VAL A 51 11.55 0.03 -7.55
N GLY A 52 11.71 1.36 -7.44
CA GLY A 52 11.18 2.33 -8.41
C GLY A 52 9.68 2.61 -8.28
N ALA A 53 9.07 2.30 -7.13
CA ALA A 53 7.66 2.57 -6.90
C ALA A 53 7.39 4.07 -6.76
N ARG A 54 6.28 4.54 -7.31
CA ARG A 54 5.79 5.91 -7.14
C ARG A 54 4.96 6.00 -5.86
N THR A 55 5.46 6.75 -4.88
CA THR A 55 4.71 7.03 -3.65
C THR A 55 3.89 8.30 -3.80
N GLU A 56 2.60 8.21 -3.46
CA GLU A 56 1.67 9.34 -3.50
C GLU A 56 1.39 9.86 -2.09
N MET A 57 0.98 11.12 -2.01
CA MET A 57 0.51 11.69 -0.75
C MET A 57 -0.73 10.95 -0.24
N PRO A 58 -0.93 10.85 1.09
CA PRO A 58 -2.06 10.13 1.63
C PRO A 58 -3.41 10.66 1.15
N GLY A 59 -4.25 9.77 0.63
CA GLY A 59 -5.56 10.12 0.07
C GLY A 59 -6.12 9.07 -0.89
N CYS A 60 -7.15 9.44 -1.66
CA CYS A 60 -7.80 8.55 -2.62
C CYS A 60 -6.90 8.20 -3.81
N SER A 61 -5.97 9.09 -4.18
CA SER A 61 -5.03 8.90 -5.29
C SER A 61 -5.76 8.42 -6.55
N LEU A 62 -5.28 7.36 -7.19
CA LEU A 62 -5.85 6.82 -8.43
C LEU A 62 -7.27 6.26 -8.26
N CYS A 63 -7.72 5.89 -7.05
CA CYS A 63 -9.00 5.21 -6.83
C CYS A 63 -10.21 5.95 -7.41
N MET A 64 -10.14 7.30 -7.44
CA MET A 64 -11.22 8.12 -8.02
C MET A 64 -11.00 8.43 -9.50
N GLY A 65 -9.76 8.49 -9.96
CA GLY A 65 -9.40 8.84 -11.34
C GLY A 65 -9.67 10.29 -11.74
N ASN A 66 -9.85 11.20 -10.77
CA ASN A 66 -10.13 12.62 -10.99
C ASN A 66 -8.88 13.51 -11.05
N GLN A 67 -7.71 12.97 -10.71
CA GLN A 67 -6.42 13.67 -10.71
C GLN A 67 -5.40 12.82 -11.47
N ALA A 68 -4.58 12.04 -10.75
CA ALA A 68 -3.69 11.07 -11.36
C ALA A 68 -4.49 9.93 -12.02
N ARG A 69 -4.07 9.55 -13.22
CA ARG A 69 -4.63 8.44 -13.99
C ARG A 69 -3.50 7.52 -14.47
N VAL A 70 -3.82 6.25 -14.70
CA VAL A 70 -2.90 5.33 -15.37
C VAL A 70 -2.77 5.71 -16.85
N ALA A 71 -1.73 5.20 -17.51
CA ALA A 71 -1.57 5.38 -18.95
C ALA A 71 -2.74 4.74 -19.70
N GLU A 72 -3.05 5.26 -20.88
CA GLU A 72 -4.16 4.76 -21.70
C GLU A 72 -3.93 3.30 -22.08
N ASN A 73 -5.03 2.54 -22.19
CA ASN A 73 -5.04 1.13 -22.59
C ASN A 73 -4.16 0.21 -21.72
N SER A 74 -3.84 0.64 -20.49
CA SER A 74 -3.04 -0.15 -19.55
C SER A 74 -3.87 -1.24 -18.89
N THR A 75 -3.19 -2.34 -18.54
CA THR A 75 -3.74 -3.38 -17.66
C THR A 75 -3.27 -3.12 -16.23
N VAL A 76 -4.19 -3.06 -15.28
CA VAL A 76 -3.93 -2.63 -13.90
C VAL A 76 -4.44 -3.68 -12.92
N VAL A 77 -3.63 -3.99 -11.91
CA VAL A 77 -4.09 -4.69 -10.70
C VAL A 77 -4.21 -3.66 -9.59
N SER A 78 -5.38 -3.56 -8.97
CA SER A 78 -5.71 -2.49 -8.03
C SER A 78 -6.37 -3.02 -6.76
N THR A 79 -5.98 -2.46 -5.63
CA THR A 79 -6.61 -2.67 -4.31
C THR A 79 -7.75 -1.68 -4.02
N SER A 80 -8.15 -0.91 -5.04
CA SER A 80 -9.26 0.04 -4.96
C SER A 80 -10.62 -0.68 -4.90
N THR A 81 -11.70 0.09 -4.81
CA THR A 81 -13.05 -0.46 -4.68
C THR A 81 -13.77 -0.71 -6.00
N ARG A 82 -13.31 -0.13 -7.12
CA ARG A 82 -14.08 -0.08 -8.37
C ARG A 82 -13.19 -0.19 -9.59
N ASN A 83 -13.63 -0.96 -10.58
CA ASN A 83 -12.95 -1.18 -11.86
C ASN A 83 -13.82 -0.83 -13.08
N PHE A 84 -14.77 0.12 -12.94
CA PHE A 84 -15.62 0.54 -14.05
C PHE A 84 -14.80 1.08 -15.24
N PRO A 85 -15.32 0.96 -16.48
CA PRO A 85 -14.67 1.51 -17.66
C PRO A 85 -14.26 2.97 -17.46
N ASN A 86 -13.03 3.30 -17.89
CA ASN A 86 -12.42 4.63 -17.79
C ASN A 86 -12.19 5.17 -16.37
N ARG A 87 -12.44 4.38 -15.30
CA ARG A 87 -12.29 4.84 -13.92
C ARG A 87 -10.86 5.21 -13.57
N LEU A 88 -9.91 4.29 -13.77
CA LEU A 88 -8.49 4.51 -13.42
C LEU A 88 -7.70 5.19 -14.55
N GLY A 89 -8.13 5.00 -15.80
CA GLY A 89 -7.49 5.53 -17.00
C GLY A 89 -8.32 5.17 -18.24
N GLN A 90 -8.12 5.92 -19.32
CA GLN A 90 -8.85 5.72 -20.57
C GLN A 90 -8.52 4.34 -21.17
N GLY A 91 -9.54 3.55 -21.47
CA GLY A 91 -9.37 2.20 -22.05
C GLY A 91 -8.64 1.20 -21.14
N ALA A 92 -8.43 1.52 -19.86
CA ALA A 92 -7.69 0.67 -18.94
C ALA A 92 -8.53 -0.55 -18.51
N ASN A 93 -7.91 -1.73 -18.53
CA ASN A 93 -8.50 -2.96 -17.98
C ASN A 93 -8.02 -3.16 -16.55
N VAL A 94 -8.95 -3.15 -15.59
CA VAL A 94 -8.62 -3.13 -14.17
C VAL A 94 -9.13 -4.38 -13.47
N TYR A 95 -8.21 -5.09 -12.81
CA TYR A 95 -8.48 -6.23 -11.95
C TYR A 95 -8.42 -5.78 -10.49
N LEU A 96 -9.47 -6.08 -9.72
CA LEU A 96 -9.48 -5.83 -8.28
C LEU A 96 -8.87 -7.04 -7.56
N ALA A 97 -7.94 -6.79 -6.64
CA ALA A 97 -7.17 -7.83 -5.95
C ALA A 97 -6.75 -7.40 -4.54
N SER A 98 -6.24 -8.35 -3.75
CA SER A 98 -5.59 -8.05 -2.47
C SER A 98 -4.24 -7.35 -2.67
N ALA A 99 -3.72 -6.74 -1.61
CA ALA A 99 -2.45 -6.01 -1.67
C ALA A 99 -1.25 -6.94 -1.88
N GLU A 100 -1.29 -8.12 -1.27
CA GLU A 100 -0.28 -9.16 -1.38
C GLU A 100 -0.22 -9.67 -2.83
N LEU A 101 -1.38 -9.97 -3.43
CA LEU A 101 -1.46 -10.38 -4.83
C LEU A 101 -1.01 -9.27 -5.79
N ALA A 102 -1.40 -8.02 -5.52
CA ALA A 102 -0.95 -6.87 -6.33
C ALA A 102 0.57 -6.66 -6.24
N ALA A 103 1.17 -6.85 -5.07
CA ALA A 103 2.63 -6.79 -4.90
C ALA A 103 3.33 -7.91 -5.69
N VAL A 104 2.84 -9.15 -5.61
CA VAL A 104 3.37 -10.27 -6.41
C VAL A 104 3.23 -10.00 -7.91
N ALA A 105 2.07 -9.53 -8.37
CA ALA A 105 1.86 -9.19 -9.77
C ALA A 105 2.78 -8.05 -10.24
N SER A 106 3.09 -7.09 -9.35
CA SER A 106 4.03 -6.00 -9.67
C SER A 106 5.47 -6.49 -9.87
N ILE A 107 5.88 -7.50 -9.09
CA ILE A 107 7.20 -8.14 -9.17
C ILE A 107 7.32 -8.99 -10.44
N ILE A 108 6.30 -9.79 -10.75
CA ILE A 108 6.35 -10.74 -11.87
C ILE A 108 6.02 -10.07 -13.21
N GLY A 109 5.23 -8.99 -13.22
CA GLY A 109 4.78 -8.31 -14.44
C GLY A 109 3.55 -8.90 -15.11
N LYS A 110 2.90 -9.89 -14.47
CA LYS A 110 1.65 -10.52 -14.91
C LYS A 110 0.88 -11.03 -13.69
N LEU A 111 -0.38 -11.41 -13.88
CA LEU A 111 -1.10 -12.18 -12.86
C LEU A 111 -0.38 -13.52 -12.64
N PRO A 112 0.01 -13.85 -11.40
CA PRO A 112 0.68 -15.12 -11.10
C PRO A 112 -0.29 -16.30 -11.25
N THR A 113 0.27 -17.47 -11.48
CA THR A 113 -0.40 -18.74 -11.20
C THR A 113 -0.57 -18.92 -9.68
N VAL A 114 -1.47 -19.82 -9.28
CA VAL A 114 -1.67 -20.15 -7.86
C VAL A 114 -0.37 -20.63 -7.21
N ALA A 115 0.39 -21.48 -7.90
CA ALA A 115 1.67 -22.00 -7.41
C ALA A 115 2.70 -20.88 -7.20
N GLU A 116 2.88 -19.99 -8.19
CA GLU A 116 3.77 -18.83 -8.07
C GLU A 116 3.35 -17.95 -6.88
N TYR A 117 2.05 -17.65 -6.74
CA TYR A 117 1.55 -16.83 -5.64
C TYR A 117 1.85 -17.44 -4.26
N LEU A 118 1.60 -18.74 -4.09
CA LEU A 118 1.81 -19.41 -2.81
C LEU A 118 3.28 -19.42 -2.37
N GLU A 119 4.23 -19.42 -3.31
CA GLU A 119 5.66 -19.28 -2.99
C GLU A 119 6.01 -17.90 -2.42
N TYR A 120 5.33 -16.84 -2.84
CA TYR A 120 5.46 -15.52 -2.22
C TYR A 120 4.70 -15.43 -0.90
N ALA A 121 3.49 -16.01 -0.82
CA ALA A 121 2.64 -15.95 0.37
C ALA A 121 3.34 -16.57 1.62
N LYS A 122 3.99 -17.72 1.46
CA LYS A 122 4.78 -18.38 2.54
C LYS A 122 5.80 -17.44 3.19
N GLN A 123 6.36 -16.53 2.41
CA GLN A 123 7.37 -15.59 2.89
C GLN A 123 6.79 -14.49 3.77
N ILE A 124 5.56 -14.07 3.50
CA ILE A 124 4.83 -13.13 4.35
C ILE A 124 4.37 -13.84 5.63
N ASP A 125 3.85 -15.07 5.50
CA ASP A 125 3.34 -15.86 6.62
C ASP A 125 4.38 -16.08 7.71
N ALA A 126 5.63 -16.31 7.32
CA ALA A 126 6.77 -16.45 8.24
C ALA A 126 6.97 -15.25 9.17
N THR A 127 6.49 -14.06 8.81
CA THR A 127 6.60 -12.84 9.62
C THR A 127 5.25 -12.16 9.87
N ALA A 128 4.14 -12.89 9.70
CA ALA A 128 2.78 -12.35 9.72
C ALA A 128 2.46 -11.57 11.00
N ALA A 129 2.90 -12.06 12.17
CA ALA A 129 2.66 -11.40 13.46
C ALA A 129 3.25 -9.99 13.52
N ASP A 130 4.42 -9.76 12.90
CA ASP A 130 4.99 -8.43 12.76
C ASP A 130 4.36 -7.63 11.62
N THR A 131 4.11 -8.28 10.48
CA THR A 131 3.56 -7.64 9.27
C THR A 131 2.21 -6.98 9.56
N TYR A 132 1.29 -7.68 10.23
CA TYR A 132 -0.11 -7.27 10.35
C TYR A 132 -0.42 -6.57 11.67
N ARG A 133 0.56 -5.88 12.28
CA ARG A 133 0.32 -5.02 13.45
C ARG A 133 -0.47 -3.78 13.05
N TYR A 134 -1.60 -3.50 13.69
CA TYR A 134 -2.33 -2.25 13.48
C TYR A 134 -1.70 -1.07 14.23
N LEU A 135 -1.97 0.15 13.75
CA LEU A 135 -1.66 1.37 14.49
C LEU A 135 -2.54 1.45 15.74
N ASN A 136 -1.90 1.55 16.90
CA ASN A 136 -2.56 1.68 18.19
C ASN A 136 -2.03 2.95 18.86
N PHE A 137 -2.65 4.10 18.60
CA PHE A 137 -2.13 5.41 19.03
C PHE A 137 -1.92 5.53 20.55
N HIS A 138 -2.70 4.81 21.36
CA HIS A 138 -2.53 4.74 22.82
C HIS A 138 -1.25 4.01 23.27
N ARG A 139 -0.56 3.30 22.37
CA ARG A 139 0.72 2.61 22.61
C ARG A 139 1.89 3.31 21.93
N MET A 140 1.68 4.51 21.39
CA MET A 140 2.66 5.23 20.58
C MET A 140 3.00 6.55 21.28
N GLU A 141 4.22 6.64 21.81
CA GLU A 141 4.68 7.72 22.68
C GLU A 141 4.48 9.13 22.08
N GLN A 142 4.72 9.27 20.77
CA GLN A 142 4.56 10.54 20.05
C GLN A 142 3.10 11.03 20.00
N TYR A 143 2.12 10.14 20.17
CA TYR A 143 0.71 10.47 20.27
C TYR A 143 0.27 10.64 21.72
N THR A 144 0.66 9.72 22.62
CA THR A 144 0.28 9.80 24.04
C THR A 144 0.83 11.05 24.71
N LYS A 145 2.09 11.43 24.47
CA LYS A 145 2.67 12.68 24.99
C LYS A 145 1.88 13.93 24.62
N LYS A 146 1.26 13.96 23.44
CA LYS A 146 0.42 15.09 23.02
C LYS A 146 -0.96 15.01 23.66
N ALA A 147 -1.54 13.82 23.72
CA ALA A 147 -2.84 13.58 24.32
C ALA A 147 -2.86 13.88 25.83
N ASP A 148 -1.80 13.54 26.56
CA ASP A 148 -1.68 13.74 28.01
C ASP A 148 -1.66 15.23 28.41
N ASN A 149 -1.33 16.11 27.47
CA ASN A 149 -1.31 17.57 27.67
C ASN A 149 -2.63 18.25 27.29
N VAL A 150 -3.66 17.50 26.88
CA VAL A 150 -4.96 18.06 26.50
C VAL A 150 -5.77 18.39 27.76
N ILE A 151 -6.08 19.68 27.95
CA ILE A 151 -6.98 20.14 29.00
C ILE A 151 -8.40 20.16 28.45
N ILE A 152 -9.30 19.38 29.03
CA ILE A 152 -10.71 19.33 28.61
C ILE A 152 -11.39 20.63 29.06
N GLN A 153 -11.81 21.45 28.10
CA GLN A 153 -12.63 22.62 28.39
C GLN A 153 -14.01 22.16 28.89
N GLN A 154 -14.35 22.53 30.12
CA GLN A 154 -15.70 22.35 30.64
C GLN A 154 -16.61 23.43 30.06
N ALA A 155 -17.81 23.05 29.63
CA ALA A 155 -18.82 24.02 29.21
C ALA A 155 -19.24 24.86 30.44
N VAL A 156 -19.24 26.18 30.28
CA VAL A 156 -19.77 27.15 31.25
C VAL A 156 -21.27 27.29 31.04
#